data_AF-A0AAU2KG59-F1
#
_entry.id   AF-A0AAU2KG59-F1
#
_cell.length_a   1.000
_cell.length_b   1.000
_cell.length_c   1.000
_cell.angle_alpha   90.00
_cell.angle_beta   90.00
_cell.angle_gamma   90.00
#
_symmetry.space_group_name_H-M   'P 1'
#
loop_
_entity.id
_entity.type
_entity.pdbx_description
1 polymer ?
#
loop_
_entity_poly.entity_id
_entity_poly.type
_entity_poly.pdbx_seq_one_letter_code
_entity_poly.pdbx_strand_id
1 'polypeptide(L)'
;MTRRTHRARLPDERPESTAPLPPPELTEAECRRCGTYIAGLDGRYACGVCGWVNDHSEGHRRLPRADEDPDRPKGRRRPKQLPWPLQEPAPEPVPQPAPEPPHEPAPGPPEGPPYSC
;
A
#
# COMPACT_ATOMS: atom_id res chain seq x y z
N MET A 1 -17.67 -18.98 -49.38
CA MET A 1 -17.25 -19.61 -48.12
C MET A 1 -15.74 -19.83 -48.14
N THR A 2 -14.94 -18.88 -47.66
CA THR A 2 -13.47 -19.02 -47.60
C THR A 2 -13.06 -19.40 -46.19
N ARG A 3 -12.59 -20.64 -46.00
CA ARG A 3 -12.04 -21.10 -44.71
C ARG A 3 -10.72 -20.38 -44.47
N ARG A 4 -10.71 -19.45 -43.51
CA ARG A 4 -9.48 -18.89 -42.92
C ARG A 4 -8.71 -20.03 -42.27
N THR A 5 -7.62 -20.45 -42.88
CA THR A 5 -6.68 -21.40 -42.28
C THR A 5 -6.07 -20.75 -41.05
N HIS A 6 -6.41 -21.29 -39.88
CA HIS A 6 -5.72 -21.01 -38.62
C HIS A 6 -4.23 -21.34 -38.81
N ARG A 7 -3.41 -20.30 -38.94
CA ARG A 7 -1.96 -20.41 -38.90
C ARG A 7 -1.61 -21.10 -37.58
N ALA A 8 -1.00 -22.28 -37.69
CA ALA A 8 -0.60 -23.11 -36.57
C ALA A 8 0.19 -22.27 -35.55
N ARG A 9 -0.23 -22.30 -34.28
CA ARG A 9 0.60 -21.83 -33.17
C ARG A 9 1.85 -22.71 -33.18
N LEU A 10 3.00 -22.10 -33.44
CA LEU A 10 4.29 -22.71 -33.12
C LEU A 10 4.30 -23.02 -31.62
N PRO A 11 4.86 -24.16 -31.17
CA PRO A 11 5.06 -24.38 -29.75
C PRO A 11 5.97 -23.28 -29.24
N ASP A 12 5.43 -22.52 -28.28
CA ASP A 12 6.13 -21.51 -27.52
C ASP A 12 7.23 -22.25 -26.74
N GLU A 13 8.48 -22.12 -27.20
CA GLU A 13 9.65 -22.49 -26.40
C GLU A 13 9.73 -21.49 -25.24
N ARG A 14 8.84 -21.67 -24.25
CA ARG A 14 8.96 -21.07 -22.92
C ARG A 14 10.34 -21.48 -22.44
N PRO A 15 11.32 -20.56 -22.26
CA PRO A 15 12.51 -20.90 -21.53
C PRO A 15 12.02 -21.41 -20.17
N GLU A 16 12.32 -22.68 -19.98
CA GLU A 16 11.80 -23.50 -18.93
C GLU A 16 12.36 -23.01 -17.60
N SER A 17 11.69 -22.04 -16.99
CA SER A 17 11.76 -21.84 -15.54
C SER A 17 10.92 -22.95 -14.87
N THR A 18 11.27 -24.21 -15.10
CA THR A 18 10.72 -25.42 -14.42
C THR A 18 11.55 -25.77 -13.19
N ALA A 19 12.31 -24.84 -12.63
CA ALA A 19 12.67 -24.99 -11.22
C ALA A 19 11.36 -24.82 -10.42
N PRO A 20 10.87 -25.84 -9.69
CA PRO A 20 9.72 -25.68 -8.84
C PRO A 20 10.05 -24.62 -7.80
N LEU A 21 9.38 -23.48 -7.90
CA LEU A 21 9.45 -22.46 -6.88
C LEU A 21 9.01 -23.10 -5.55
N PRO A 22 9.70 -22.84 -4.42
CA PRO A 22 9.27 -23.38 -3.13
C PRO A 22 7.81 -23.00 -2.89
N PRO A 23 7.02 -23.90 -2.26
CA PRO A 23 5.62 -23.65 -2.01
C PRO A 23 5.46 -22.33 -1.23
N PRO A 24 4.40 -21.55 -1.50
CA PRO A 24 4.13 -20.34 -0.75
C PRO A 24 3.82 -20.67 0.70
N GLU A 25 4.27 -19.84 1.63
CA GLU A 25 4.02 -20.00 3.06
C GLU A 25 2.73 -19.30 3.46
N LEU A 26 1.90 -19.97 4.26
CA LEU A 26 0.72 -19.35 4.88
C LEU A 26 1.17 -18.55 6.11
N THR A 27 0.95 -17.25 6.10
CA THR A 27 1.28 -16.34 7.20
C THR A 27 0.00 -15.71 7.75
N GLU A 28 0.02 -15.30 9.02
CA GLU A 28 -1.16 -14.74 9.68
C GLU A 28 -0.81 -13.38 10.31
N ALA A 29 -1.75 -12.43 10.25
CA ALA A 29 -1.58 -11.08 10.81
C ALA A 29 -2.94 -10.40 11.05
N GLU A 30 -2.93 -9.30 11.81
CA GLU A 30 -4.11 -8.44 11.98
C GLU A 30 -4.22 -7.39 10.86
N CYS A 31 -5.44 -7.14 10.38
CA CYS A 31 -5.70 -6.10 9.41
C CYS A 31 -5.42 -4.71 10.01
N ARG A 32 -4.51 -3.95 9.40
CA ARG A 32 -4.14 -2.59 9.86
C ARG A 32 -5.28 -1.56 9.78
N ARG A 33 -6.38 -1.88 9.11
CA ARG A 33 -7.53 -0.99 8.96
C ARG A 33 -8.68 -1.32 9.92
N CYS A 34 -9.07 -2.58 10.05
CA CYS A 34 -10.24 -2.98 10.85
C CYS A 34 -9.93 -4.00 11.96
N GLY A 35 -8.67 -4.38 12.16
CA GLY A 35 -8.24 -5.29 13.24
C GLY A 35 -8.60 -6.76 13.04
N THR A 36 -9.25 -7.14 11.94
CA THR A 36 -9.62 -8.54 11.69
C THR A 36 -8.38 -9.40 11.47
N TYR A 37 -8.33 -10.59 12.08
CA TYR A 37 -7.29 -11.59 11.84
C TYR A 37 -7.43 -12.15 10.42
N ILE A 38 -6.34 -12.08 9.64
CA ILE A 38 -6.31 -12.46 8.24
C ILE A 38 -5.10 -13.35 7.95
N ALA A 39 -5.33 -14.38 7.14
CA ALA A 39 -4.25 -15.18 6.56
C ALA A 39 -3.82 -14.58 5.21
N GLY A 40 -2.53 -14.63 4.93
CA GLY A 40 -1.90 -14.19 3.69
C GLY A 40 -0.90 -15.23 3.18
N LEU A 41 -0.39 -15.03 1.97
CA LEU A 41 0.67 -15.86 1.39
C LEU A 41 1.96 -15.06 1.33
N ASP A 42 3.05 -15.63 1.82
CA ASP A 42 4.37 -15.01 1.84
C ASP A 42 4.35 -13.56 2.39
N GLY A 43 3.58 -13.30 3.46
CA GLY A 43 3.44 -11.96 4.04
C GLY A 43 2.59 -10.96 3.23
N ARG A 44 1.87 -11.41 2.20
CA ARG A 44 0.95 -10.59 1.39
C ARG A 44 -0.47 -10.73 1.91
N TYR A 45 -1.01 -9.64 2.43
CA TYR A 45 -2.30 -9.62 3.10
C TYR A 45 -3.34 -8.83 2.31
N ALA A 46 -4.54 -9.42 2.20
CA ALA A 46 -5.73 -8.77 1.66
C ALA A 46 -6.91 -9.06 2.61
N CYS A 47 -7.54 -8.01 3.14
CA CYS A 47 -8.66 -8.14 4.03
C CYS A 47 -9.96 -8.26 3.24
N GLY A 48 -10.61 -9.42 3.29
CA GLY A 48 -11.92 -9.64 2.68
C GLY A 48 -13.07 -8.84 3.31
N VAL A 49 -12.86 -8.25 4.50
CA VAL A 49 -13.88 -7.50 5.24
C VAL A 49 -13.91 -6.03 4.83
N CYS A 50 -12.76 -5.34 4.89
CA CYS A 50 -12.68 -3.89 4.65
C CYS A 50 -11.95 -3.52 3.35
N GLY A 51 -11.50 -4.52 2.57
CA GLY A 51 -10.82 -4.33 1.29
C GLY A 51 -9.40 -3.78 1.38
N TRP A 52 -8.84 -3.66 2.60
CA TRP A 52 -7.44 -3.24 2.75
C TRP A 52 -6.49 -4.28 2.19
N VAL A 53 -5.46 -3.83 1.47
CA VAL A 53 -4.38 -4.67 0.94
C VAL A 53 -3.06 -4.03 1.34
N ASN A 54 -2.10 -4.84 1.75
CA ASN A 54 -0.76 -4.36 2.10
C ASN A 54 0.05 -3.98 0.86
N ASP A 55 1.10 -3.16 1.02
CA ASP A 55 2.01 -2.87 -0.09
C ASP A 55 2.71 -4.15 -0.59
N HIS A 56 2.94 -4.24 -1.89
CA HIS A 56 3.49 -5.45 -2.50
C HIS A 56 4.96 -5.66 -2.16
N SER A 57 5.70 -4.62 -1.75
CA SER A 57 7.09 -4.77 -1.32
C SER A 57 7.22 -5.35 0.09
N GLU A 58 6.15 -5.32 0.90
CA GLU A 58 6.16 -5.84 2.27
C GLU A 58 6.06 -7.38 2.35
N GLY A 59 5.81 -8.07 1.22
CA GLY A 59 5.81 -9.54 1.17
C GLY A 59 7.21 -10.13 1.38
N HIS A 60 7.28 -11.27 2.07
CA HIS A 60 8.52 -11.97 2.41
C HIS A 60 9.22 -12.53 1.16
N ARG A 61 8.46 -12.85 0.10
CA ARG A 61 9.01 -13.34 -1.16
C ARG A 61 9.37 -12.19 -2.09
N ARG A 62 10.65 -12.19 -2.48
CA ARG A 62 11.20 -11.30 -3.51
C ARG A 62 10.33 -11.35 -4.76
N LEU A 63 9.87 -10.19 -5.21
CA LEU A 63 9.18 -10.04 -6.48
C LEU A 63 10.10 -10.42 -7.66
N PRO A 64 9.54 -10.97 -8.75
CA PRO A 64 10.29 -11.14 -10.00
C PRO A 64 10.97 -9.84 -10.41
N ARG A 65 12.24 -9.90 -10.80
CA ARG A 65 12.91 -8.75 -11.40
C ARG A 65 12.46 -8.60 -12.84
N ALA A 66 12.65 -7.41 -13.37
CA ALA A 66 12.29 -7.11 -14.74
C ALA A 66 12.96 -8.07 -15.73
N ASP A 67 14.18 -8.56 -15.49
CA ASP A 67 14.87 -9.52 -16.37
C ASP A 67 14.18 -10.89 -16.44
N GLU A 68 13.37 -11.24 -15.45
CA GLU A 68 12.59 -12.47 -15.38
C GLU A 68 11.16 -12.28 -15.90
N ASP A 69 10.75 -11.04 -16.21
CA ASP A 69 9.41 -10.73 -16.72
C ASP A 69 9.29 -11.16 -18.20
N PRO A 70 8.37 -12.09 -18.54
CA PRO A 70 8.17 -12.57 -19.90
C PRO A 70 7.68 -11.48 -20.86
N ASP A 71 6.96 -10.48 -20.34
CA ASP A 71 6.43 -9.37 -21.12
C ASP A 71 7.42 -8.21 -21.24
N ARG A 72 8.63 -8.33 -20.64
CA ARG A 72 9.64 -7.27 -20.72
C ARG A 72 10.07 -7.04 -22.19
N PRO A 73 10.02 -5.80 -22.69
CA PRO A 73 10.47 -5.49 -24.04
C PRO A 73 11.99 -5.74 -24.18
N LYS A 74 12.36 -6.76 -24.94
CA LYS A 74 13.74 -7.06 -25.32
C LYS A 74 14.18 -6.08 -26.41
N GLY A 75 14.92 -5.03 -26.04
CA GLY A 75 15.67 -4.22 -27.02
C GLY A 75 15.28 -2.75 -27.19
N ARG A 76 14.68 -2.08 -26.20
CA ARG A 76 14.66 -0.60 -26.19
C ARG A 76 15.75 -0.11 -25.23
N ARG A 77 16.63 0.78 -25.72
CA ARG A 77 17.54 1.55 -24.85
C ARG A 77 16.71 2.06 -23.68
N ARG A 78 17.24 1.90 -22.46
CA ARG A 78 16.69 2.44 -21.20
C ARG A 78 15.98 3.77 -21.51
N PRO A 79 14.63 3.83 -21.42
CA PRO A 79 13.96 5.11 -21.41
C PRO A 79 14.67 5.94 -20.36
N LYS A 80 15.19 7.11 -20.75
CA LYS A 80 15.76 8.06 -19.81
C LYS A 80 14.71 8.20 -18.71
N GLN A 81 15.04 7.80 -17.47
CA GLN A 81 14.14 7.85 -16.32
C GLN A 81 13.35 9.14 -16.45
N LEU A 82 12.09 9.04 -16.89
CA LEU A 82 11.22 10.20 -16.78
C LEU A 82 11.17 10.44 -15.28
N PRO A 83 11.41 11.67 -14.81
CA PRO A 83 11.23 11.95 -13.40
C PRO A 83 9.80 11.47 -13.10
N TRP A 84 9.72 10.44 -12.25
CA TRP A 84 8.51 10.11 -11.52
C TRP A 84 7.89 11.45 -11.11
N PRO A 85 6.56 11.68 -11.24
CA PRO A 85 6.00 12.95 -10.80
C PRO A 85 6.57 13.19 -9.41
N LEU A 86 7.32 14.30 -9.28
CA LEU A 86 7.91 14.70 -8.01
C LEU A 86 6.80 14.49 -7.00
N GLN A 87 7.08 13.76 -5.93
CA GLN A 87 6.23 13.75 -4.75
C GLN A 87 5.73 15.18 -4.58
N GLU A 88 4.42 15.40 -4.69
CA GLU A 88 3.87 16.70 -4.37
C GLU A 88 4.46 17.06 -3.00
N PRO A 89 5.14 18.22 -2.85
CA PRO A 89 5.68 18.58 -1.58
C PRO A 89 4.53 18.51 -0.58
N ALA A 90 4.75 17.78 0.52
CA ALA A 90 3.78 17.67 1.60
C ALA A 90 3.24 19.08 1.88
N PRO A 91 1.92 19.24 2.11
CA PRO A 91 1.35 20.56 2.36
C PRO A 91 2.19 21.25 3.42
N GLU A 92 2.72 22.44 3.10
CA GLU A 92 3.54 23.21 4.04
C GLU A 92 2.78 23.29 5.37
N PRO A 93 3.46 23.13 6.52
CA PRO A 93 2.80 23.30 7.80
C PRO A 93 2.28 24.74 7.84
N VAL A 94 0.95 24.87 7.71
CA VAL A 94 0.27 26.15 7.93
C VAL A 94 0.75 26.64 9.29
N PRO A 95 1.29 27.87 9.39
CA PRO A 95 1.72 28.40 10.68
C PRO A 95 0.52 28.31 11.62
N GLN A 96 0.66 27.50 12.67
CA GLN A 96 -0.36 27.39 13.70
C GLN A 96 -0.61 28.81 14.23
N PRO A 97 -1.88 29.25 14.37
CA PRO A 97 -2.15 30.49 15.07
C PRO A 97 -1.49 30.40 16.45
N ALA A 98 -0.81 31.47 16.84
CA ALA A 98 -0.11 31.55 18.12
C ALA A 98 -1.02 31.05 19.27
N PRO A 99 -0.47 30.35 20.28
CA PRO A 99 -1.27 29.95 21.42
C PRO A 99 -1.98 31.18 21.99
N GLU A 100 -3.31 31.09 22.10
CA GLU A 100 -4.09 32.13 22.73
C GLU A 100 -3.51 32.44 24.11
N PRO A 101 -3.44 33.72 24.51
CA PRO A 101 -2.99 34.07 25.85
C PRO A 101 -3.86 33.30 26.86
N PRO A 102 -3.29 32.81 27.97
CA PRO A 102 -4.06 32.08 28.96
C PRO A 102 -5.24 32.96 29.41
N HIS A 103 -6.46 32.45 29.25
CA HIS A 103 -7.63 33.04 29.84
C HIS A 103 -7.43 33.07 31.36
N GLU A 104 -7.20 34.26 31.91
CA GLU A 104 -7.35 34.47 33.34
C GLU A 104 -8.77 34.04 33.74
N PRO A 105 -8.93 33.15 34.72
CA PRO A 105 -10.25 32.84 35.23
C PRO A 105 -10.81 34.13 35.85
N ALA A 106 -12.02 34.50 35.41
CA ALA A 106 -12.76 35.59 36.02
C ALA A 106 -12.82 35.38 37.55
N PRO A 107 -12.68 36.45 38.36
CA PRO A 107 -12.80 36.32 39.81
C PRO A 107 -14.16 35.70 40.14
N GLY A 108 -14.13 34.64 40.96
CA GLY A 108 -15.31 33.93 41.40
C GLY A 108 -16.33 34.87 42.05
N PRO A 109 -17.63 34.50 42.02
CA PRO A 109 -18.66 35.31 42.65
C PRO A 109 -18.34 35.49 44.15
N PRO A 110 -18.65 36.66 44.73
CA PRO A 110 -18.44 36.87 46.16
C PRO A 110 -19.25 35.86 46.96
N GLU A 111 -18.60 35.21 47.92
CA GLU A 111 -19.25 34.35 48.90
C GLU A 111 -20.38 35.13 49.58
N GLY A 112 -21.62 34.71 49.30
CA GLY A 112 -22.81 35.24 49.95
C GLY A 112 -22.81 34.90 51.44
N PRO A 113 -23.48 35.71 52.29
CA PRO A 113 -23.43 35.55 53.73
C PRO A 113 -24.00 34.19 54.18
N PRO A 114 -23.54 33.66 55.33
CA PRO A 114 -24.08 32.42 55.87
C PRO A 114 -25.54 32.65 56.23
N TYR A 115 -26.46 31.96 55.54
CA TYR A 115 -27.83 31.88 56.01
C TYR A 115 -27.82 31.16 57.36
N SER A 116 -28.23 31.89 58.38
CA SER A 116 -28.48 31.41 59.72
C SER A 116 -29.98 31.15 59.88
N CYS A 117 -30.30 29.97 60.43
CA CYS A 117 -31.61 29.44 60.86
C CYS A 117 -32.56 28.88 59.79
#